data_AF-A0A2E9VER8-F1
#
_entry.id   AF-A0A2E9VER8-F1
#
_cell.length_a   1.000
_cell.length_b   1.000
_cell.length_c   1.000
_cell.angle_alpha   90.00
_cell.angle_beta   90.00
_cell.angle_gamma   90.00
#
_symmetry.space_group_name_H-M   'P 1'
#
loop_
_entity.id
_entity.type
_entity.pdbx_description
1 polymer ?
#
loop_
_entity_poly.entity_id
_entity_poly.type
_entity_poly.pdbx_seq_one_letter_code
_entity_poly.pdbx_strand_id
1 'polypeptide(L)'
;MKYIFLTLILITSLSVSSAARWDDKGCGRIEAGVGQLIAASESMRGLSEGAGKDGDSGAEKELREMQLLFLESAGHWSTIYSTFCK
;
A
#
# COMPACT_ATOMS: atom_id res chain seq x y z
N MET A 1 29.75 -11.14 29.24
CA MET A 1 29.33 -10.32 28.07
C MET A 1 28.86 -11.16 26.89
N LYS A 2 29.58 -12.22 26.47
CA LYS A 2 29.22 -13.05 25.30
C LYS A 2 27.81 -13.69 25.38
N TYR A 3 27.40 -14.12 26.57
CA TYR A 3 26.06 -14.70 26.80
C TYR A 3 24.93 -13.68 26.87
N ILE A 4 25.22 -12.44 27.29
CA ILE A 4 24.23 -11.34 27.38
C ILE A 4 23.82 -10.91 25.97
N PHE A 5 24.79 -10.84 25.06
CA PHE A 5 24.54 -10.52 23.66
C PHE A 5 23.70 -11.60 22.97
N LEU A 6 23.97 -12.87 23.29
CA LEU A 6 23.23 -14.02 22.77
C LEU A 6 21.78 -14.06 23.28
N THR A 7 21.54 -13.76 24.56
CA THR A 7 20.18 -13.68 25.10
C THR A 7 19.41 -12.48 24.55
N LEU A 8 20.06 -11.33 24.35
CA LEU A 8 19.43 -10.17 23.70
C LEU A 8 19.00 -10.47 22.25
N ILE A 9 19.84 -11.16 21.47
CA ILE A 9 19.50 -11.60 20.11
C ILE A 9 18.38 -12.66 20.13
N LEU A 10 18.38 -13.56 21.11
CA LEU A 10 17.33 -14.58 21.23
C LEU A 10 15.98 -13.96 21.61
N ILE A 11 15.99 -12.98 22.51
CA ILE A 11 14.79 -12.26 22.94
C ILE A 11 14.25 -11.43 21.78
N THR A 12 15.08 -10.68 21.04
CA THR A 12 14.59 -9.89 19.89
C THR A 12 14.11 -10.76 18.73
N SER A 13 14.67 -11.95 18.53
CA SER A 13 14.19 -12.90 17.51
C SER A 13 12.90 -13.62 17.91
N LEU A 14 12.67 -13.89 19.20
CA LEU A 14 11.39 -14.37 19.73
C LEU A 14 10.33 -13.24 19.84
N SER A 15 10.78 -11.98 19.85
CA SER A 15 9.95 -10.77 19.89
C SER A 15 9.63 -10.21 18.51
N VAL A 16 9.84 -10.97 17.42
CA VAL A 16 9.05 -10.80 16.19
C VAL A 16 7.62 -11.22 16.51
N SER A 17 7.05 -10.43 17.41
CA SER A 17 5.72 -10.49 17.95
C SER A 17 4.85 -10.43 16.73
N SER A 18 4.02 -11.45 16.54
CA SER A 18 2.92 -11.39 15.59
C SER A 18 2.29 -10.01 15.75
N ALA A 19 2.48 -9.14 14.77
CA ALA A 19 1.91 -7.83 14.81
C ALA A 19 0.40 -8.08 14.99
N ALA A 20 -0.18 -7.58 16.09
CA ALA A 20 -1.47 -8.06 16.57
C ALA A 20 -2.45 -8.10 15.40
N ARG A 21 -2.91 -9.31 15.05
CA ARG A 21 -3.73 -9.52 13.85
C ARG A 21 -4.90 -8.56 13.94
N TRP A 22 -5.11 -7.76 12.89
CA TRP A 22 -6.22 -6.81 12.90
C TRP A 22 -7.54 -7.59 12.93
N ASP A 23 -8.57 -6.95 13.49
CA ASP A 23 -9.89 -7.56 13.50
C ASP A 23 -10.47 -7.62 12.07
N ASP A 24 -11.42 -8.53 11.85
CA ASP A 24 -11.99 -8.75 10.52
C ASP A 24 -12.61 -7.46 9.94
N LYS A 25 -13.13 -6.58 10.81
CA LYS A 25 -13.66 -5.26 10.40
C LYS A 25 -12.55 -4.32 9.92
N GLY A 26 -11.42 -4.26 10.62
CA GLY A 26 -10.25 -3.49 10.21
C GLY A 26 -9.68 -4.00 8.88
N CYS A 27 -9.62 -5.33 8.72
CA CYS A 27 -9.17 -5.97 7.48
C CYS A 27 -10.10 -5.65 6.30
N GLY A 28 -11.41 -5.75 6.48
CA GLY A 28 -12.39 -5.40 5.44
C GLY A 28 -12.32 -3.92 5.03
N ARG A 29 -12.00 -3.02 5.95
CA ARG A 29 -11.79 -1.59 5.63
C ARG A 29 -10.55 -1.36 4.77
N ILE A 30 -9.43 -2.02 5.07
CA ILE A 30 -8.23 -1.91 4.24
C ILE A 30 -8.51 -2.47 2.85
N GLU A 31 -9.11 -3.66 2.75
CA GLU A 31 -9.40 -4.30 1.46
C GLU A 31 -10.30 -3.40 0.59
N ALA A 32 -11.36 -2.83 1.16
CA ALA A 32 -12.20 -1.86 0.48
C ALA A 32 -11.43 -0.60 0.06
N GLY A 33 -10.57 -0.07 0.94
CA GLY A 33 -9.73 1.10 0.65
C GLY A 33 -8.72 0.86 -0.47
N VAL A 34 -8.08 -0.32 -0.50
CA VAL A 34 -7.19 -0.75 -1.60
C VAL A 34 -7.98 -0.79 -2.92
N GLY A 35 -9.19 -1.36 -2.91
CA GLY A 35 -10.07 -1.37 -4.07
C GLY A 35 -10.42 0.04 -4.58
N GLN A 36 -10.71 0.96 -3.67
CA GLN A 36 -10.98 2.36 -4.00
C GLN A 36 -9.77 3.07 -4.62
N LEU A 37 -8.56 2.85 -4.08
CA LEU A 37 -7.32 3.42 -4.62
C LEU A 37 -7.04 2.89 -6.03
N ILE A 38 -7.24 1.59 -6.28
CA ILE A 38 -7.09 1.00 -7.61
C ILE A 38 -8.12 1.59 -8.59
N ALA A 39 -9.38 1.72 -8.18
CA ALA A 39 -10.42 2.32 -9.01
C ALA A 39 -10.15 3.80 -9.34
N ALA A 40 -9.64 4.57 -8.36
CA ALA A 40 -9.20 5.94 -8.56
C ALA A 40 -8.02 6.01 -9.55
N SER A 41 -7.03 5.12 -9.42
CA SER A 41 -5.93 4.99 -10.38
C SER A 41 -6.44 4.75 -11.81
N GLU A 42 -7.34 3.78 -12.01
CA GLU A 42 -7.89 3.50 -13.35
C GLU A 42 -8.67 4.68 -13.92
N SER A 43 -9.36 5.43 -13.07
CA SER A 43 -10.04 6.66 -13.48
C SER A 43 -9.03 7.72 -13.95
N MET A 44 -7.93 7.92 -13.19
CA MET A 44 -6.86 8.84 -13.58
C MET A 44 -6.17 8.41 -14.88
N ARG A 45 -5.97 7.09 -15.09
CA ARG A 45 -5.45 6.55 -16.35
C ARG A 45 -6.34 6.95 -17.53
N GLY A 46 -7.64 6.74 -17.41
CA GLY A 46 -8.59 7.08 -18.47
C GLY A 46 -8.63 8.58 -18.77
N LEU A 47 -8.58 9.43 -17.73
CA LEU A 47 -8.51 10.88 -17.89
C LEU A 47 -7.19 11.33 -18.53
N SER A 48 -6.06 10.73 -18.14
CA SER A 48 -4.73 11.00 -18.72
C SER A 48 -4.72 10.67 -20.21
N GLU A 49 -5.23 9.51 -20.60
CA GLU A 49 -5.37 9.11 -22.01
C GLU A 49 -6.30 10.04 -22.80
N GLY A 50 -7.33 10.61 -22.16
CA GLY A 50 -8.19 11.64 -22.74
C GLY A 50 -7.43 12.94 -23.01
N ALA A 51 -6.74 13.45 -21.99
CA ALA A 51 -5.94 14.68 -22.10
C ALA A 51 -4.85 14.57 -23.18
N GLY A 52 -4.16 13.43 -23.27
CA GLY A 52 -3.15 13.19 -24.31
C GLY A 52 -3.75 13.21 -25.73
N LYS A 53 -4.97 12.70 -25.92
CA LYS A 53 -5.67 12.77 -27.21
C LYS A 53 -6.08 14.19 -27.58
N ASP A 54 -6.40 15.02 -26.58
CA ASP A 54 -6.77 16.42 -26.76
C ASP A 54 -5.53 17.34 -26.91
N GLY A 55 -4.32 16.80 -26.79
CA GLY A 55 -3.06 17.52 -26.92
C GLY A 55 -2.63 18.28 -25.65
N ASP A 56 -3.32 18.08 -24.54
CA ASP A 56 -2.97 18.68 -23.24
C ASP A 56 -1.94 17.82 -22.50
N SER A 57 -0.68 17.97 -22.91
CA SER A 57 0.45 17.23 -22.32
C SER A 57 0.72 17.58 -20.84
N GLY A 58 0.27 18.74 -20.37
CA GLY A 58 0.38 19.13 -18.98
C GLY A 58 -0.58 18.30 -18.12
N ALA A 59 -1.86 18.31 -18.48
CA ALA A 59 -2.88 17.52 -17.79
C ALA A 59 -2.63 16.01 -17.91
N GLU A 60 -2.21 15.53 -19.09
CA GLU A 60 -1.84 14.12 -19.29
C GLU A 60 -0.81 13.66 -18.25
N LYS A 61 0.27 14.44 -18.09
CA LYS A 61 1.36 14.13 -17.17
C LYS A 61 0.90 14.17 -15.71
N GLU A 62 0.20 15.21 -15.29
CA GLU A 62 -0.29 15.35 -13.91
C GLU A 62 -1.23 14.19 -13.53
N LEU A 63 -2.15 13.84 -14.42
CA LEU A 63 -3.07 12.72 -14.21
C LEU A 63 -2.32 11.38 -14.16
N ARG A 64 -1.26 11.23 -14.96
CA ARG A 64 -0.42 10.03 -14.92
C ARG A 64 0.38 9.93 -13.62
N GLU A 65 0.89 11.02 -13.08
CA GLU A 65 1.56 11.06 -11.78
C GLU A 65 0.59 10.69 -10.65
N MET A 66 -0.63 11.25 -10.67
CA MET A 66 -1.68 10.92 -9.71
C MET A 66 -2.10 9.44 -9.78
N GLN A 67 -2.19 8.87 -10.98
CA GLN A 67 -2.42 7.44 -11.17
C GLN A 67 -1.36 6.60 -10.43
N LEU A 68 -0.07 6.92 -10.64
CA LEU A 68 1.04 6.19 -10.04
C LEU A 68 1.01 6.30 -8.51
N LEU A 69 0.71 7.48 -7.97
CA LEU A 69 0.60 7.69 -6.53
C LEU A 69 -0.51 6.83 -5.90
N PHE A 70 -1.66 6.70 -6.57
CA PHE A 70 -2.73 5.82 -6.08
C PHE A 70 -2.35 4.33 -6.14
N LEU A 71 -1.65 3.89 -7.20
CA LEU A 71 -1.17 2.52 -7.31
C LEU A 71 -0.12 2.19 -6.25
N GLU A 72 0.84 3.09 -6.02
CA GLU A 72 1.85 2.94 -4.98
C GLU A 72 1.21 2.84 -3.59
N SER A 73 0.26 3.75 -3.30
CA SER A 73 -0.52 3.73 -2.07
C SER A 73 -1.27 2.41 -1.91
N ALA A 74 -1.95 1.93 -2.97
CA ALA A 74 -2.63 0.64 -2.95
C ALA A 74 -1.67 -0.53 -2.67
N GLY A 75 -0.46 -0.49 -3.23
CA GLY A 75 0.59 -1.48 -2.98
C GLY A 75 1.05 -1.51 -1.52
N HIS A 76 1.25 -0.35 -0.90
CA HIS A 76 1.59 -0.25 0.51
C HIS A 76 0.47 -0.82 1.40
N TRP A 77 -0.78 -0.44 1.15
CA TRP A 77 -1.92 -0.94 1.92
C TRP A 77 -2.18 -2.44 1.71
N SER A 78 -1.94 -2.96 0.51
CA SER A 78 -1.98 -4.40 0.22
C SER A 78 -0.90 -5.17 1.00
N THR A 79 0.30 -4.59 1.11
CA THR A 79 1.39 -5.17 1.91
C THR A 79 1.02 -5.23 3.38
N ILE A 80 0.45 -4.14 3.92
CA ILE A 80 -0.08 -4.10 5.28
C ILE A 80 -1.18 -5.16 5.45
N TYR A 81 -2.16 -5.22 4.55
CA TYR A 81 -3.21 -6.24 4.60
C TYR A 81 -2.62 -7.66 4.65
N SER A 82 -1.64 -7.97 3.79
CA SER A 82 -1.00 -9.29 3.77
C SER A 82 -0.21 -9.63 5.05
N THR A 83 0.26 -8.63 5.79
CA THR A 83 1.07 -8.81 7.00
C THR A 83 0.21 -8.92 8.26
N PHE A 84 -0.93 -8.22 8.30
CA PHE A 84 -1.74 -8.06 9.51
C PHE A 84 -3.10 -8.77 9.44
N CYS A 85 -3.56 -9.17 8.25
CA CYS A 85 -4.88 -9.77 8.04
C CYS A 85 -4.84 -11.19 7.45
N LYS A 86 -3.72 -11.63 6.90
CA LYS A 86 -3.47 -13.01 6.48
C LYS A 86 -2.52 -13.69 7.46
#